data_AF-A0A2T2R3B5-F1
#
_entry.id   AF-A0A2T2R3B5-F1
#
_cell.length_a   1.000
_cell.length_b   1.000
_cell.length_c   1.000
_cell.angle_alpha   90.00
_cell.angle_beta   90.00
_cell.angle_gamma   90.00
#
_symmetry.space_group_name_H-M   'P 1'
#
loop_
_entity.id
_entity.type
_entity.pdbx_description
1 polymer ?
#
loop_
_entity_poly.entity_id
_entity_poly.type
_entity_poly.pdbx_seq_one_letter_code
_entity_poly.pdbx_strand_id
1 'polypeptide(L)'
;MSKRRKTTQLNPSLSKAISAILLIVTSLIIILSFFGKAGEAGDVINQFLLGPLFGNMRYAVPFVLLLLLWFGIREKEQEYRETYGIGLFLFFLSACSLFHFKFSPAEMKLQALQGNGGGILGMPAWLLQIYLGNIASIVLLIGLLIVSLLLTFNTSITQFILAHKKLTSKLGSFGDSLHTVTQDLFVKEGIDDAYDNDESLEDYREFQQETQPEREQPSFSSKTIDKDEEKESSAPTTTTDTKESEPEIETSSTEEIDIDQPD
;
A
#
# COMPACT_ATOMS: atom_id res chain seq x y z
N MET A 1 -14.41 -15.56 40.75
CA MET A 1 -13.55 -14.36 40.81
C MET A 1 -13.10 -13.98 39.39
N SER A 2 -13.63 -12.91 38.82
CA SER A 2 -13.25 -12.42 37.48
C SER A 2 -12.12 -11.40 37.61
N LYS A 3 -10.95 -11.72 37.05
CA LYS A 3 -9.74 -10.89 37.11
C LYS A 3 -9.84 -9.81 36.03
N ARG A 4 -10.27 -8.59 36.39
CA ARG A 4 -10.24 -7.42 35.48
C ARG A 4 -8.80 -7.15 35.05
N ARG A 5 -8.48 -7.37 33.77
CA ARG A 5 -7.24 -6.89 33.16
C ARG A 5 -7.31 -5.37 33.08
N LYS A 6 -6.45 -4.66 33.82
CA LYS A 6 -6.28 -3.21 33.65
C LYS A 6 -5.61 -2.99 32.30
N THR A 7 -6.33 -2.48 31.31
CA THR A 7 -5.74 -1.95 30.10
C THR A 7 -5.14 -0.59 30.45
N THR A 8 -3.81 -0.51 30.43
CA THR A 8 -3.09 0.75 30.61
C THR A 8 -3.35 1.61 29.37
N GLN A 9 -4.36 2.46 29.43
CA GLN A 9 -4.68 3.45 28.39
C GLN A 9 -3.58 4.52 28.41
N LEU A 10 -2.54 4.36 27.57
CA LEU A 10 -1.53 5.39 27.37
C LEU A 10 -2.15 6.55 26.58
N ASN A 11 -1.84 7.79 26.96
CA ASN A 11 -2.31 8.98 26.25
C ASN A 11 -1.94 8.89 24.75
N PRO A 12 -2.89 9.00 23.81
CA PRO A 12 -2.64 8.78 22.38
C PRO A 12 -1.57 9.72 21.82
N SER A 13 -1.48 10.94 22.35
CA SER A 13 -0.45 11.91 21.98
C SER A 13 0.96 11.48 22.43
N LEU A 14 1.09 10.88 23.61
CA LEU A 14 2.37 10.39 24.11
C LEU A 14 2.83 9.15 23.33
N SER A 15 1.92 8.23 23.02
CA SER A 15 2.22 7.05 22.21
C SER A 15 2.72 7.43 20.80
N LYS A 16 2.12 8.44 20.16
CA LYS A 16 2.58 8.97 18.86
C LYS A 16 3.97 9.60 18.93
N ALA A 17 4.27 10.33 20.00
CA ALA A 17 5.60 10.93 20.19
C ALA A 17 6.68 9.85 20.41
N ILE A 18 6.37 8.83 21.22
CA ILE A 18 7.29 7.71 21.47
C ILE A 18 7.53 6.92 20.18
N SER A 19 6.48 6.56 19.43
CA SER A 19 6.65 5.86 18.16
C SER A 19 7.45 6.69 17.15
N ALA A 20 7.26 8.00 17.13
CA ALA A 20 8.02 8.91 16.29
C ALA A 20 9.52 8.85 16.59
N ILE A 21 9.90 8.98 17.86
CA ILE A 21 11.30 8.92 18.30
C ILE A 21 11.91 7.55 17.98
N LEU A 22 11.17 6.46 18.24
CA LEU A 22 11.62 5.10 17.93
C LEU A 22 11.90 4.91 16.43
N LEU A 23 11.05 5.43 15.54
CA LEU A 23 11.26 5.36 14.10
C LEU A 23 12.52 6.11 13.66
N ILE A 24 12.75 7.31 14.20
CA ILE A 24 13.95 8.10 13.92
C ILE A 24 15.21 7.36 14.39
N VAL A 25 15.23 6.90 15.64
CA VAL A 25 16.37 6.19 16.22
C VAL A 25 16.66 4.91 15.44
N THR A 26 15.62 4.14 15.09
CA THR A 26 15.76 2.92 14.29
C THR A 26 16.32 3.23 12.90
N SER A 27 15.81 4.27 12.24
CA SER A 27 16.31 4.70 10.93
C SER A 27 17.79 5.09 10.98
N LEU A 28 18.20 5.85 12.01
CA LEU A 28 19.61 6.19 12.22
C LEU A 28 20.48 4.95 12.46
N ILE A 29 20.06 4.02 13.32
CA ILE A 29 20.82 2.78 13.58
C ILE A 29 21.00 1.99 12.27
N ILE A 30 19.97 1.89 11.44
CA ILE A 30 20.05 1.22 10.13
C ILE A 30 21.06 1.93 9.22
N ILE A 31 21.04 3.26 9.18
CA ILE A 31 22.03 4.04 8.41
C ILE A 31 23.44 3.76 8.92
N LEU A 32 23.68 3.84 10.24
CA LEU A 32 25.00 3.56 10.82
C LEU A 32 25.45 2.11 10.56
N SER A 33 24.52 1.17 10.54
CA SER A 33 24.74 -0.24 10.23
C SER A 33 25.28 -0.44 8.80
N PHE A 34 24.80 0.32 7.81
CA PHE A 34 25.36 0.27 6.45
C PHE A 34 26.80 0.76 6.35
N PHE A 35 27.23 1.62 7.27
CA PHE A 35 28.61 2.13 7.34
C PHE A 35 29.50 1.30 8.30
N GLY A 36 29.00 0.21 8.89
CA GLY A 36 29.74 -0.56 9.90
C GLY A 36 29.99 0.22 11.20
N LYS A 37 29.21 1.27 11.48
CA LYS A 37 29.39 2.16 12.63
C LYS A 37 28.41 1.88 13.79
N ALA A 38 27.48 0.94 13.61
CA ALA A 38 26.53 0.53 14.65
C ALA A 38 27.02 -0.67 15.49
N GLY A 39 28.31 -1.03 15.39
CA GLY A 39 28.90 -2.19 16.04
C GLY A 39 28.34 -3.52 15.52
N GLU A 40 28.61 -4.61 16.24
CA GLU A 40 28.20 -5.96 15.87
C GLU A 40 26.68 -6.10 15.71
N ALA A 41 25.89 -5.42 16.56
CA ALA A 41 24.45 -5.38 16.42
C ALA A 41 24.01 -4.80 15.07
N GLY A 42 24.71 -3.76 14.59
CA GLY A 42 24.49 -3.18 13.27
C GLY A 42 24.76 -4.17 12.15
N ASP A 43 25.87 -4.91 12.23
CA ASP A 43 26.22 -5.91 11.22
C ASP A 43 25.19 -7.03 11.17
N VAL A 44 24.73 -7.49 12.33
CA VAL A 44 23.68 -8.50 12.42
C VAL A 44 22.38 -8.01 11.78
N ILE A 45 21.97 -6.78 12.06
CA ILE A 45 20.77 -6.18 11.46
C ILE A 45 20.91 -6.11 9.93
N ASN A 46 22.05 -5.67 9.40
CA ASN A 46 22.23 -5.56 7.95
C ASN A 46 22.27 -6.92 7.27
N GLN A 47 23.04 -7.87 7.81
CA GLN A 47 23.33 -9.14 7.15
C GLN A 47 22.25 -10.19 7.35
N PHE A 48 21.65 -10.29 8.55
CA PHE A 48 20.69 -11.35 8.86
C PHE A 48 19.23 -10.90 8.80
N LEU A 49 18.96 -9.59 8.99
CA LEU A 49 17.59 -9.08 8.93
C LEU A 49 17.30 -8.36 7.62
N LEU A 50 18.00 -7.26 7.35
CA LEU A 50 17.68 -6.38 6.22
C LEU A 50 18.05 -6.99 4.87
N GLY A 51 19.22 -7.63 4.76
CA GLY A 51 19.66 -8.33 3.55
C GLY A 51 18.63 -9.37 3.11
N PRO A 52 18.36 -10.42 3.89
CA PRO A 52 17.42 -11.44 3.51
C PRO A 52 15.99 -10.93 3.27
N LEU A 53 15.49 -9.95 4.03
CA LEU A 53 14.13 -9.43 3.81
C LEU A 53 13.99 -8.59 2.54
N PHE A 54 14.87 -7.60 2.36
CA PHE A 54 14.71 -6.55 1.34
C PHE A 54 15.72 -6.66 0.20
N GLY A 55 16.75 -7.48 0.35
CA GLY A 55 17.85 -7.58 -0.59
C GLY A 55 18.54 -6.23 -0.81
N ASN A 56 18.69 -5.87 -2.08
CA ASN A 56 19.22 -4.57 -2.51
C ASN A 56 18.32 -3.39 -2.10
N MET A 57 17.02 -3.61 -1.87
CA MET A 57 16.10 -2.56 -1.43
C MET A 57 16.29 -2.16 0.03
N ARG A 58 17.17 -2.83 0.79
CA ARG A 58 17.47 -2.49 2.18
C ARG A 58 17.89 -1.02 2.38
N TYR A 59 18.54 -0.42 1.40
CA TYR A 59 18.98 0.98 1.47
C TYR A 59 17.82 1.99 1.42
N ALA A 60 16.65 1.59 0.93
CA ALA A 60 15.44 2.42 0.93
C ALA A 60 14.70 2.38 2.29
N VAL A 61 14.92 1.33 3.10
CA VAL A 61 14.24 1.13 4.40
C VAL A 61 14.36 2.34 5.35
N PRO A 62 15.53 2.94 5.62
CA PRO A 62 15.61 4.07 6.55
C PRO A 62 14.78 5.27 6.09
N PHE A 63 14.74 5.56 4.79
CA PHE A 63 13.92 6.64 4.24
C PHE A 63 12.43 6.36 4.38
N VAL A 64 12.05 5.09 4.31
CA VAL A 64 10.65 4.67 4.38
C VAL A 64 10.14 4.66 5.81
N LEU A 65 11.00 4.38 6.79
CA LEU A 65 10.69 4.65 8.19
C LEU A 65 10.45 6.15 8.46
N LEU A 66 11.24 7.03 7.83
CA LEU A 66 11.03 8.48 7.92
C LEU A 66 9.77 8.94 7.17
N LEU A 67 9.42 8.28 6.07
CA LEU A 67 8.18 8.56 5.34
C LEU A 67 6.94 8.13 6.14
N LEU A 68 6.98 6.94 6.75
CA LEU A 68 5.96 6.45 7.69
C LEU A 68 5.78 7.39 8.88
N LEU A 69 6.88 7.90 9.42
CA LEU A 69 6.87 8.92 10.46
C LEU A 69 6.14 10.19 10.01
N TRP A 70 6.48 10.70 8.83
CA TRP A 70 5.88 11.91 8.27
C TRP A 70 4.36 11.79 8.09
N PHE A 71 3.90 10.67 7.53
CA PHE A 71 2.47 10.38 7.37
C PHE A 71 1.78 10.18 8.73
N GLY A 72 2.39 9.41 9.63
CA GLY A 72 1.85 9.13 10.96
C GLY A 72 1.69 10.37 11.86
N ILE A 73 2.49 11.43 11.65
CA ILE A 73 2.34 12.71 12.36
C ILE A 73 1.25 13.58 11.73
N ARG A 74 1.13 13.58 10.39
CA ARG A 74 0.22 14.48 9.66
C ARG A 74 -1.24 14.05 9.73
N GLU A 75 -1.52 12.76 9.87
CA GLU A 75 -2.89 12.26 9.92
C GLU A 75 -3.57 12.55 11.26
N LYS A 76 -4.49 13.51 11.21
CA LYS A 76 -5.47 13.76 12.27
C LYS A 76 -6.74 12.93 12.11
N GLU A 77 -7.03 12.46 10.89
CA GLU A 77 -8.23 11.67 10.58
C GLU A 77 -7.87 10.19 10.41
N GLN A 78 -8.55 9.32 11.16
CA GLN A 78 -8.24 7.89 11.25
C GLN A 78 -8.49 7.14 9.93
N GLU A 79 -9.41 7.64 9.09
CA GLU A 79 -9.93 6.93 7.92
C GLU A 79 -8.89 6.77 6.80
N TYR A 80 -7.99 7.75 6.63
CA TYR A 80 -6.98 7.70 5.58
C TYR A 80 -5.71 6.94 5.99
N ARG A 81 -5.50 6.67 7.29
CA ARG A 81 -4.26 6.09 7.81
C ARG A 81 -3.98 4.68 7.29
N GLU A 82 -5.03 3.91 7.05
CA GLU A 82 -4.89 2.51 6.60
C GLU A 82 -4.48 2.43 5.12
N THR A 83 -4.99 3.35 4.28
CA THR A 83 -4.72 3.36 2.85
C THR A 83 -3.24 3.64 2.54
N TYR A 84 -2.59 4.55 3.30
CA TYR A 84 -1.16 4.84 3.12
C TYR A 84 -0.28 3.64 3.45
N GLY A 85 -0.59 2.93 4.55
CA GLY A 85 0.15 1.75 4.96
C GLY A 85 0.04 0.62 3.92
N ILE A 86 -1.17 0.40 3.40
CA ILE A 86 -1.43 -0.59 2.34
C ILE A 86 -0.69 -0.20 1.06
N GLY A 87 -0.78 1.07 0.64
CA GLY A 87 -0.07 1.58 -0.53
C GLY A 87 1.44 1.41 -0.41
N LEU A 88 2.02 1.78 0.73
CA LEU A 88 3.46 1.69 0.94
C LEU A 88 3.94 0.23 1.00
N PHE A 89 3.15 -0.66 1.62
CA PHE A 89 3.43 -2.09 1.63
C PHE A 89 3.40 -2.68 0.22
N LEU A 90 2.35 -2.38 -0.56
CA LEU A 90 2.23 -2.81 -1.96
C LEU A 90 3.37 -2.26 -2.84
N PHE A 91 3.78 -1.01 -2.59
CA PHE A 91 4.90 -0.38 -3.29
C PHE A 91 6.19 -1.15 -3.02
N PHE A 92 6.47 -1.46 -1.74
CA PHE A 92 7.63 -2.27 -1.40
C PHE A 92 7.57 -3.68 -1.98
N LEU A 93 6.42 -4.33 -1.89
CA LEU A 93 6.25 -5.70 -2.37
C LEU A 93 6.46 -5.77 -3.90
N SER A 94 5.88 -4.84 -4.64
CA SER A 94 6.05 -4.75 -6.11
C SER A 94 7.46 -4.34 -6.51
N ALA A 95 8.05 -3.33 -5.84
CA ALA A 95 9.42 -2.91 -6.10
C ALA A 95 10.44 -4.03 -5.79
N CYS A 96 10.36 -4.65 -4.62
CA CYS A 96 11.21 -5.79 -4.27
C CYS A 96 11.06 -6.92 -5.30
N SER A 97 9.83 -7.27 -5.68
CA SER A 97 9.60 -8.31 -6.69
C SER A 97 10.24 -7.96 -8.03
N LEU A 98 10.15 -6.70 -8.47
CA LEU A 98 10.78 -6.24 -9.71
C LEU A 98 12.32 -6.34 -9.64
N PHE A 99 12.93 -5.96 -8.53
CA PHE A 99 14.37 -6.11 -8.29
C PHE A 99 14.82 -7.57 -8.19
N HIS A 100 13.92 -8.48 -7.83
CA HIS A 100 14.19 -9.91 -7.72
C HIS A 100 13.99 -10.65 -9.06
N PHE A 101 13.27 -10.05 -10.02
CA PHE A 101 12.95 -10.63 -11.33
C PHE A 101 14.16 -10.92 -12.23
N LYS A 102 15.33 -10.39 -11.89
CA LYS A 102 16.58 -10.59 -12.65
C LYS A 102 17.16 -12.00 -12.54
N PHE A 103 16.68 -12.81 -11.59
CA PHE A 103 17.15 -14.17 -11.35
C PHE A 103 16.26 -15.20 -12.04
N SER A 104 16.80 -16.38 -12.33
CA SER A 104 15.99 -17.50 -12.80
C SER A 104 15.12 -18.05 -11.66
N PRO A 105 13.93 -18.63 -11.94
CA PRO A 105 13.05 -19.17 -10.90
C PRO A 105 13.71 -20.17 -9.95
N ALA A 106 14.68 -20.95 -10.44
CA ALA A 106 15.42 -21.92 -9.65
C ALA A 106 16.36 -21.27 -8.62
N GLU A 107 16.88 -20.08 -8.92
CA GLU A 107 17.88 -19.39 -8.10
C GLU A 107 17.27 -18.36 -7.15
N MET A 108 16.05 -17.87 -7.45
CA MET A 108 15.38 -16.81 -6.69
C MET A 108 15.42 -17.03 -5.17
N LYS A 109 15.05 -18.24 -4.70
CA LYS A 109 15.06 -18.57 -3.26
C LYS A 109 16.45 -18.43 -2.64
N LEU A 110 17.50 -18.95 -3.29
CA LEU A 110 18.87 -18.86 -2.79
C LEU A 110 19.34 -17.41 -2.77
N GLN A 111 19.07 -16.66 -3.84
CA GLN A 111 19.44 -15.25 -3.96
C GLN A 111 18.74 -14.37 -2.93
N ALA A 112 17.47 -14.68 -2.60
CA ALA A 112 16.74 -13.99 -1.55
C ALA A 112 17.40 -14.17 -0.18
N LEU A 113 17.78 -15.40 0.16
CA LEU A 113 18.43 -15.71 1.45
C LEU A 113 19.84 -15.12 1.57
N GLN A 114 20.55 -14.96 0.44
CA GLN A 114 21.85 -14.27 0.39
C GLN A 114 21.73 -12.74 0.43
N GLY A 115 20.49 -12.22 0.45
CA GLY A 115 20.23 -10.79 0.48
C GLY A 115 20.46 -10.07 -0.85
N ASN A 116 20.28 -10.77 -1.97
CA ASN A 116 20.37 -10.21 -3.31
C ASN A 116 18.98 -9.90 -3.91
N GLY A 117 18.94 -8.99 -4.89
CA GLY A 117 17.69 -8.62 -5.59
C GLY A 117 16.69 -7.97 -4.64
N GLY A 118 15.44 -8.45 -4.59
CA GLY A 118 14.42 -7.97 -3.65
C GLY A 118 14.33 -8.70 -2.31
N GLY A 119 15.25 -9.62 -2.00
CA GLY A 119 15.13 -10.46 -0.81
C GLY A 119 13.87 -11.34 -0.81
N ILE A 120 13.46 -11.78 0.37
CA ILE A 120 12.27 -12.61 0.59
C ILE A 120 11.00 -11.86 0.21
N LEU A 121 10.94 -10.54 0.43
CA LEU A 121 9.79 -9.73 -0.01
C LEU A 121 9.64 -9.69 -1.54
N GLY A 122 10.71 -9.98 -2.28
CA GLY A 122 10.68 -10.09 -3.73
C GLY A 122 10.22 -11.46 -4.26
N MET A 123 9.96 -12.45 -3.41
CA MET A 123 9.56 -13.79 -3.83
C MET A 123 8.23 -13.89 -4.60
N PRO A 124 7.26 -12.96 -4.51
CA PRO A 124 6.11 -12.98 -5.42
C PRO A 124 6.52 -12.98 -6.90
N ALA A 125 7.71 -12.45 -7.24
CA ALA A 125 8.29 -12.55 -8.59
C ALA A 125 8.37 -13.99 -9.11
N TRP A 126 8.71 -14.96 -8.24
CA TRP A 126 8.78 -16.37 -8.60
C TRP A 126 7.42 -16.89 -9.03
N LEU A 127 6.39 -16.60 -8.23
CA LEU A 127 5.02 -17.02 -8.52
C LEU A 127 4.54 -16.39 -9.84
N LEU A 128 4.72 -15.09 -9.99
CA LEU A 128 4.36 -14.39 -11.23
C LEU A 128 5.07 -15.00 -12.44
N GLN A 129 6.38 -15.26 -12.35
CA GLN A 129 7.14 -15.81 -13.47
C GLN A 129 6.69 -17.22 -13.87
N ILE A 130 6.34 -18.08 -12.91
CA ILE A 130 5.85 -19.44 -13.18
C ILE A 130 4.45 -19.43 -13.83
N TYR A 131 3.54 -18.57 -13.39
CA TYR A 131 2.14 -18.60 -13.83
C TYR A 131 1.82 -17.64 -14.98
N LEU A 132 2.46 -16.47 -15.03
CA LEU A 132 2.22 -15.43 -16.05
C LEU A 132 3.33 -15.37 -17.11
N GLY A 133 4.50 -15.94 -16.83
CA GLY A 133 5.68 -15.80 -17.69
C GLY A 133 6.33 -14.41 -17.59
N ASN A 134 7.47 -14.22 -18.26
CA ASN A 134 8.34 -13.07 -18.04
C ASN A 134 7.67 -11.71 -18.30
N ILE A 135 7.04 -11.55 -19.46
CA ILE A 135 6.54 -10.26 -19.94
C ILE A 135 5.32 -9.81 -19.12
N ALA A 136 4.32 -10.69 -18.97
CA ALA A 136 3.10 -10.36 -18.24
C ALA A 136 3.37 -10.09 -16.75
N SER A 137 4.35 -10.79 -16.15
CA SER A 137 4.79 -10.52 -14.78
C SER A 137 5.32 -9.10 -14.59
N ILE A 138 6.21 -8.66 -15.49
CA ILE A 138 6.78 -7.31 -15.43
C ILE A 138 5.69 -6.26 -15.60
N VAL A 139 4.79 -6.44 -16.58
CA VAL A 139 3.66 -5.52 -16.80
C VAL A 139 2.77 -5.43 -15.56
N LEU A 140 2.44 -6.57 -14.95
CA LEU A 140 1.64 -6.61 -13.72
C LEU A 140 2.35 -5.91 -12.55
N LEU A 141 3.65 -6.18 -12.35
CA LEU A 141 4.44 -5.56 -11.29
C LEU A 141 4.54 -4.03 -11.47
N ILE A 142 4.73 -3.55 -12.70
CA ILE A 142 4.74 -2.11 -13.00
C ILE A 142 3.37 -1.49 -12.73
N GLY A 143 2.29 -2.14 -13.16
CA GLY A 143 0.93 -1.67 -12.87
C GLY A 143 0.66 -1.59 -11.37
N LEU A 144 1.06 -2.61 -10.61
CA LEU A 144 0.92 -2.64 -9.16
C LEU A 144 1.79 -1.58 -8.47
N LEU A 145 2.99 -1.31 -9.00
CA LEU A 145 3.86 -0.23 -8.53
C LEU A 145 3.19 1.14 -8.72
N ILE A 146 2.53 1.37 -9.85
CA ILE A 146 1.81 2.64 -10.12
C ILE A 146 0.60 2.78 -9.19
N VAL A 147 -0.24 1.73 -9.08
CA VAL A 147 -1.42 1.74 -8.20
C VAL A 147 -1.02 1.98 -6.76
N SER A 148 0.03 1.31 -6.28
CA SER A 148 0.54 1.51 -4.92
C SER A 148 1.06 2.91 -4.68
N LEU A 149 1.74 3.52 -5.67
CA LEU A 149 2.17 4.92 -5.60
C LEU A 149 0.97 5.87 -5.48
N LEU A 150 -0.10 5.64 -6.25
CA LEU A 150 -1.33 6.42 -6.15
C LEU A 150 -1.99 6.27 -4.77
N LEU A 151 -2.04 5.06 -4.21
CA LEU A 151 -2.54 4.82 -2.85
C LEU A 151 -1.70 5.54 -1.80
N THR A 152 -0.36 5.51 -1.92
CA THR A 152 0.55 6.21 -1.00
C THR A 152 0.44 7.73 -1.10
N PHE A 153 0.15 8.29 -2.27
CA PHE A 153 0.09 9.74 -2.48
C PHE A 153 -1.33 10.32 -2.60
N ASN A 154 -2.37 9.51 -2.36
CA ASN A 154 -3.78 9.84 -2.62
C ASN A 154 -4.18 11.27 -2.20
N THR A 155 -3.72 11.77 -1.04
CA THR A 155 -3.99 13.15 -0.59
C THR A 155 -2.87 14.15 -0.92
N SER A 156 -1.63 13.69 -1.15
CA SER A 156 -0.47 14.56 -1.37
C SER A 156 -0.48 15.22 -2.75
N ILE A 157 -0.97 14.55 -3.79
CA ILE A 157 -0.94 15.08 -5.17
C ILE A 157 -1.82 16.33 -5.31
N THR A 158 -3.05 16.30 -4.79
CA THR A 158 -3.97 17.43 -4.85
C THR A 158 -3.45 18.64 -4.06
N GLN A 159 -2.83 18.40 -2.90
CA GLN A 159 -2.23 19.45 -2.07
C GLN A 159 -0.95 20.01 -2.69
N PHE A 160 -0.15 19.18 -3.37
CA PHE A 160 1.06 19.60 -4.07
C PHE A 160 0.74 20.48 -5.27
N ILE A 161 -0.28 20.13 -6.06
CA ILE A 161 -0.77 20.95 -7.19
C ILE A 161 -1.30 22.30 -6.69
N LEU A 162 -2.09 22.30 -5.60
CA LEU A 162 -2.57 23.55 -4.98
C LEU A 162 -1.44 24.40 -4.40
N ALA A 163 -0.42 23.78 -3.81
CA ALA A 163 0.75 24.47 -3.28
C ALA A 163 1.58 25.10 -4.40
N HIS A 164 1.77 24.41 -5.52
CA HIS A 164 2.45 24.94 -6.69
C HIS A 164 1.69 26.14 -7.29
N LYS A 165 0.36 26.05 -7.42
CA LYS A 165 -0.50 27.17 -7.87
C LYS A 165 -0.42 28.39 -6.93
N LYS A 166 -0.33 28.17 -5.62
CA LYS A 166 -0.14 29.27 -4.63
C LYS A 166 1.26 29.88 -4.69
N LEU A 167 2.29 29.08 -4.99
CA LEU A 167 3.66 29.54 -5.09
C LEU A 167 3.89 30.36 -6.37
N THR A 168 3.31 29.94 -7.49
CA THR A 168 3.36 30.69 -8.76
C THR A 168 2.58 32.00 -8.67
N SER A 169 1.40 32.02 -8.03
CA SER A 169 0.66 33.28 -7.80
C SER A 169 1.40 34.26 -6.88
N LYS A 170 2.15 33.78 -5.88
CA LYS A 170 2.97 34.65 -5.03
C LYS A 170 4.22 35.20 -5.73
N LEU A 171 4.77 34.45 -6.69
CA LEU A 171 5.93 34.88 -7.45
C LEU A 171 5.55 35.90 -8.55
N GLY A 172 4.34 35.78 -9.12
CA GLY A 172 3.78 36.79 -10.04
C GLY A 172 3.62 38.18 -9.41
N SER A 173 3.10 38.28 -8.19
CA SER A 173 2.97 39.56 -7.48
C SER A 173 4.32 40.19 -7.07
N PHE A 174 5.40 39.40 -7.02
CA PHE A 174 6.74 39.92 -6.77
C PHE A 174 7.33 40.60 -8.01
N GLY A 175 6.93 40.14 -9.21
CA GLY A 175 7.26 40.78 -10.49
C GLY A 175 6.56 42.13 -10.68
N ASP A 176 5.26 42.22 -10.36
CA ASP A 176 4.50 43.49 -10.41
C ASP A 176 5.05 44.55 -9.45
N SER A 177 5.52 44.12 -8.27
CA SER A 177 6.16 45.03 -7.31
C SER A 177 7.54 45.52 -7.77
N LEU A 178 8.24 44.76 -8.62
CA LEU A 178 9.53 45.16 -9.21
C LEU A 178 9.35 46.07 -10.43
N HIS A 179 8.28 45.86 -11.21
CA HIS A 179 7.91 46.73 -12.34
C HIS A 179 7.53 48.14 -11.87
N THR A 180 6.86 48.26 -10.72
CA THR A 180 6.51 49.56 -10.13
C THR A 180 7.75 50.34 -9.65
N VAL A 181 8.83 49.65 -9.25
CA VAL A 181 10.09 50.28 -8.79
C VAL A 181 11.04 50.60 -9.95
N THR A 182 10.93 49.90 -11.09
CA THR A 182 11.74 50.15 -12.29
C THR A 182 11.14 51.24 -13.19
N GLN A 183 9.84 51.53 -13.07
CA GLN A 183 9.18 52.61 -13.82
C GLN A 183 9.65 54.02 -13.41
N ASP A 184 10.08 54.21 -12.16
CA ASP A 184 10.60 55.51 -11.68
C ASP A 184 12.04 55.81 -12.12
N LEU A 185 12.75 54.84 -12.72
CA LEU A 185 14.15 55.00 -13.15
C LEU A 185 14.36 54.90 -14.67
N PHE A 186 13.32 54.55 -15.45
CA PHE A 186 13.42 54.40 -16.91
C PHE A 186 12.24 55.05 -17.65
N VAL A 187 12.01 56.34 -17.40
CA VAL A 187 11.33 57.17 -18.41
C VAL A 187 12.36 57.56 -19.46
N LYS A 188 12.31 56.86 -20.60
CA LYS A 188 12.55 57.34 -21.99
C LYS A 188 13.23 56.26 -22.83
N GLU A 189 12.43 55.45 -23.52
CA GLU A 189 12.24 55.52 -24.99
C GLU A 189 11.25 54.40 -25.38
N GLY A 190 10.24 54.76 -26.17
CA GLY A 190 9.12 53.89 -26.47
C GLY A 190 9.49 52.72 -27.37
N ILE A 191 8.87 51.57 -27.09
CA ILE A 191 8.55 50.54 -28.09
C ILE A 191 7.16 50.02 -27.72
N ASP A 192 6.20 50.36 -28.58
CA ASP A 192 4.93 49.65 -28.70
C ASP A 192 5.25 48.20 -29.09
N ASP A 193 4.75 47.22 -28.34
CA ASP A 193 4.39 45.92 -28.91
C ASP A 193 3.35 45.25 -28.01
N ALA A 194 2.12 45.30 -28.53
CA ALA A 194 0.99 44.55 -28.06
C ALA A 194 1.19 43.06 -28.38
N TYR A 195 1.13 42.21 -27.36
CA TYR A 195 0.63 40.84 -27.49
C TYR A 195 -0.18 40.50 -26.23
N ASP A 196 -1.43 40.93 -26.28
CA ASP A 196 -2.54 40.34 -25.56
C ASP A 196 -2.82 38.99 -26.24
N ASN A 197 -2.63 37.89 -25.51
CA ASN A 197 -3.06 36.57 -25.96
C ASN A 197 -3.59 35.81 -24.75
N ASP A 198 -4.77 36.26 -24.31
CA ASP A 198 -5.70 35.48 -23.50
C ASP A 198 -6.34 34.41 -24.40
N GLU A 199 -5.65 33.28 -24.59
CA GLU A 199 -6.22 32.07 -25.19
C GLU A 199 -6.41 31.00 -24.10
N SER A 200 -7.66 30.93 -23.63
CA SER A 200 -8.46 29.71 -23.46
C SER A 200 -7.83 28.53 -22.70
N LEU A 201 -8.20 28.39 -21.42
CA LEU A 201 -8.37 27.08 -20.77
C LEU A 201 -9.67 27.09 -19.94
N GLU A 202 -10.80 27.37 -20.60
CA GLU A 202 -12.16 27.11 -20.11
C GLU A 202 -12.71 25.75 -20.60
N ASP A 203 -11.93 24.67 -20.57
CA ASP A 203 -12.36 23.36 -21.11
C ASP A 203 -12.29 22.19 -20.11
N TYR A 204 -12.69 22.42 -18.85
CA TYR A 204 -12.89 21.31 -17.88
C TYR A 204 -14.11 21.50 -16.98
N ARG A 205 -15.14 22.23 -17.44
CA ARG A 205 -16.40 22.40 -16.68
C ARG A 205 -17.63 21.72 -17.28
N GLU A 206 -17.50 21.01 -18.39
CA GLU A 206 -18.65 20.43 -19.11
C GLU A 206 -18.64 18.89 -19.11
N PHE A 207 -18.54 18.25 -17.95
CA PHE A 207 -18.74 16.78 -17.87
C PHE A 207 -19.47 16.26 -16.61
N GLN A 208 -20.13 17.12 -15.82
CA GLN A 208 -20.98 16.66 -14.71
C GLN A 208 -22.29 17.45 -14.55
N GLN A 209 -23.02 17.65 -15.64
CA GLN A 209 -24.44 17.96 -15.50
C GLN A 209 -25.24 17.30 -16.61
N GLU A 210 -26.27 16.56 -16.17
CA GLU A 210 -27.34 15.92 -16.94
C GLU A 210 -27.14 14.45 -17.37
N THR A 211 -27.42 13.56 -16.42
CA THR A 211 -28.36 12.44 -16.69
C THR A 211 -29.01 11.98 -15.38
N GLN A 212 -29.97 12.75 -14.88
CA GLN A 212 -31.06 12.18 -14.08
C GLN A 212 -32.18 11.84 -15.07
N PRO A 213 -32.62 10.57 -15.20
CA PRO A 213 -33.87 10.29 -15.86
C PRO A 213 -35.01 10.52 -14.87
N GLU A 214 -35.79 11.53 -15.21
CA GLU A 214 -37.06 11.94 -14.63
C GLU A 214 -38.06 10.77 -14.62
N ARG A 215 -38.74 10.58 -13.48
CA ARG A 215 -39.86 9.63 -13.36
C ARG A 215 -41.09 10.24 -14.01
N GLU A 216 -41.52 9.71 -15.13
CA GLU A 216 -42.88 9.89 -15.62
C GLU A 216 -43.67 8.59 -15.46
N GLN A 217 -44.71 8.63 -14.63
CA GLN A 217 -45.77 7.61 -14.64
C GLN A 217 -46.81 7.99 -15.69
N PRO A 218 -47.42 6.99 -16.35
CA PRO A 218 -48.83 7.09 -16.68
C PRO A 218 -49.64 6.05 -15.88
N SER A 219 -50.61 6.60 -15.16
CA SER A 219 -51.79 5.94 -14.58
C SER A 219 -52.55 5.10 -15.61
N PHE A 220 -52.98 3.89 -15.26
CA PHE A 220 -54.34 3.40 -15.54
C PHE A 220 -54.77 2.25 -14.60
N SER A 221 -55.60 2.65 -13.64
CA SER A 221 -56.80 2.02 -13.07
C SER A 221 -56.96 0.48 -12.96
N SER A 222 -56.92 0.03 -11.70
CA SER A 222 -57.94 -0.79 -10.98
C SER A 222 -58.62 -2.00 -11.65
N LYS A 223 -58.40 -3.18 -11.06
CA LYS A 223 -59.51 -4.05 -10.63
C LYS A 223 -59.16 -4.73 -9.31
N THR A 224 -59.85 -4.30 -8.26
CA THR A 224 -59.87 -4.86 -6.90
C THR A 224 -60.61 -6.20 -6.87
N ILE A 225 -60.10 -7.18 -6.11
CA ILE A 225 -60.94 -8.09 -5.30
C ILE A 225 -60.26 -8.31 -3.94
N ASP A 226 -61.05 -8.02 -2.92
CA ASP A 226 -60.94 -8.15 -1.46
C ASP A 226 -60.52 -9.55 -0.97
N LYS A 227 -59.71 -9.63 0.12
CA LYS A 227 -60.03 -10.17 1.48
C LYS A 227 -60.42 -11.66 1.54
N ASP A 228 -59.97 -12.51 2.46
CA ASP A 228 -59.74 -12.41 3.90
C ASP A 228 -59.14 -13.77 4.40
N GLU A 229 -58.57 -13.77 5.62
CA GLU A 229 -58.55 -14.90 6.60
C GLU A 229 -57.77 -16.20 6.25
N GLU A 230 -57.25 -17.04 7.14
CA GLU A 230 -56.97 -17.08 8.58
C GLU A 230 -56.00 -18.28 8.82
N LYS A 231 -55.52 -18.40 10.05
CA LYS A 231 -54.69 -19.47 10.65
C LYS A 231 -55.20 -20.89 10.37
N GLU A 232 -54.32 -21.92 10.37
CA GLU A 232 -54.03 -22.80 11.52
C GLU A 232 -53.27 -24.10 11.13
N SER A 233 -52.31 -24.47 11.98
CA SER A 233 -51.92 -25.82 12.44
C SER A 233 -52.05 -27.06 11.54
N SER A 234 -50.92 -27.74 11.30
CA SER A 234 -50.71 -29.12 11.80
C SER A 234 -49.31 -29.65 11.42
N ALA A 235 -48.54 -30.06 12.44
CA ALA A 235 -47.53 -31.11 12.32
C ALA A 235 -48.24 -32.47 12.54
N PRO A 236 -47.71 -33.63 12.09
CA PRO A 236 -46.62 -34.28 12.83
C PRO A 236 -45.61 -35.13 12.00
N THR A 237 -44.39 -35.20 12.56
CA THR A 237 -43.56 -36.41 12.83
C THR A 237 -43.28 -37.45 11.72
N THR A 238 -41.99 -37.69 11.43
CA THR A 238 -41.27 -38.96 11.75
C THR A 238 -39.75 -38.84 11.57
N THR A 239 -39.05 -38.98 12.69
CA THR A 239 -37.63 -39.29 12.93
C THR A 239 -37.30 -40.76 12.65
N THR A 240 -36.09 -41.05 12.12
CA THR A 240 -35.09 -42.09 12.53
C THR A 240 -34.01 -42.16 11.43
N ASP A 241 -32.72 -41.83 11.60
CA ASP A 241 -31.68 -42.36 12.51
C ASP A 241 -31.55 -43.89 12.36
N THR A 242 -30.43 -44.52 12.00
CA THR A 242 -29.12 -44.53 12.70
C THR A 242 -28.14 -45.47 11.94
N LYS A 243 -26.82 -45.18 11.98
CA LYS A 243 -25.58 -46.05 12.11
C LYS A 243 -25.50 -47.47 11.47
N GLU A 244 -24.35 -48.11 11.20
CA GLU A 244 -23.02 -48.12 11.82
C GLU A 244 -22.02 -48.89 10.93
N SER A 245 -20.72 -48.81 11.30
CA SER A 245 -19.71 -49.89 11.33
C SER A 245 -18.47 -49.80 10.43
N GLU A 246 -17.35 -49.57 11.12
CA GLU A 246 -15.95 -49.91 10.82
C GLU A 246 -15.75 -51.46 10.77
N PRO A 247 -14.63 -51.99 10.21
CA PRO A 247 -13.49 -52.35 11.08
C PRO A 247 -12.06 -52.31 10.44
N GLU A 248 -11.06 -52.49 11.31
CA GLU A 248 -9.60 -52.63 11.14
C GLU A 248 -9.13 -53.81 10.24
N ILE A 249 -7.83 -53.83 9.84
CA ILE A 249 -6.93 -55.00 9.78
C ILE A 249 -5.43 -54.57 9.75
N GLU A 250 -4.61 -55.35 10.45
CA GLU A 250 -3.17 -55.31 10.73
C GLU A 250 -2.20 -55.89 9.65
N THR A 251 -0.96 -55.36 9.65
CA THR A 251 0.40 -55.96 9.47
C THR A 251 0.85 -56.70 8.18
N SER A 252 2.08 -56.39 7.69
CA SER A 252 3.25 -57.33 7.63
C SER A 252 4.49 -56.78 6.87
N SER A 253 5.67 -56.99 7.50
CA SER A 253 7.06 -57.27 7.01
C SER A 253 7.83 -56.36 6.00
N THR A 254 9.06 -55.98 6.40
CA THR A 254 10.28 -56.12 5.57
C THR A 254 11.51 -56.31 6.48
N GLU A 255 12.35 -57.24 6.03
CA GLU A 255 13.57 -57.86 6.54
C GLU A 255 14.84 -56.98 6.37
N GLU A 256 16.01 -57.55 6.74
CA GLU A 256 17.40 -57.17 6.37
C GLU A 256 18.13 -56.12 7.28
N ILE A 257 19.39 -56.25 7.76
CA ILE A 257 20.56 -57.10 7.47
C ILE A 257 21.46 -57.25 8.73
N ASP A 258 22.05 -58.43 8.86
CA ASP A 258 23.08 -58.89 9.80
C ASP A 258 24.47 -58.24 9.52
N ILE A 259 25.17 -57.72 10.54
CA ILE A 259 26.57 -57.28 10.42
C ILE A 259 27.45 -58.25 11.19
N ASP A 260 28.07 -59.12 10.42
CA ASP A 260 29.21 -59.97 10.76
C ASP A 260 30.46 -59.10 11.09
N GLN A 261 31.14 -59.42 12.19
CA GLN A 261 32.46 -58.91 12.56
C GLN A 261 33.35 -60.12 12.92
N PRO A 262 34.56 -60.22 12.37
CA PRO A 262 35.38 -61.43 12.45
C PRO A 262 36.26 -61.47 13.71
N ASP A 263 36.47 -62.67 14.24
CA ASP A 263 37.65 -63.12 14.99
C ASP A 263 38.14 -64.45 14.40
#